data_AF-A0A8E9ZT88-F1
#
_entry.id   AF-A0A8E9ZT88-F1
#
_cell.length_a   1.000
_cell.length_b   1.000
_cell.length_c   1.000
_cell.angle_alpha   90.00
_cell.angle_beta   90.00
_cell.angle_gamma   90.00
#
_symmetry.space_group_name_H-M   'P 1'
#
loop_
_entity.id
_entity.type
_entity.pdbx_description
1 polymer ?
#
loop_
_entity_poly.entity_id
_entity_poly.type
_entity_poly.pdbx_seq_one_letter_code
_entity_poly.pdbx_strand_id
1 'polypeptide(L)' 'LENSVRTIEMDGLLWGASKLVPVGYGINKLQIMCVIEDDKVSIDLLTEQIQ' A
#
# COMPACT_ATOMS: atom_id res chain seq x y z
N LEU A 1 -4.26 3.65 -9.63
CA LEU A 1 -3.92 2.54 -8.71
C LEU A 1 -2.90 3.01 -7.69
N GLU A 2 -1.64 3.26 -8.06
CA GLU A 2 -0.62 3.66 -7.07
C GLU A 2 -0.89 5.03 -6.42
N ASN A 3 -1.33 6.03 -7.19
CA ASN A 3 -1.69 7.34 -6.63
C ASN A 3 -2.83 7.28 -5.61
N SER A 4 -3.82 6.40 -5.79
CA SER A 4 -4.94 6.26 -4.85
C SER A 4 -4.49 5.68 -3.52
N VAL A 5 -3.54 4.73 -3.56
CA VAL A 5 -2.93 4.17 -2.34
C VAL A 5 -2.05 5.23 -1.66
N ARG A 6 -1.31 6.03 -2.43
CA ARG A 6 -0.42 7.08 -1.90
C ARG A 6 -1.16 8.28 -1.31
N THR A 7 -2.42 8.51 -1.67
CA THR A 7 -3.29 9.54 -1.05
C THR A 7 -3.80 9.16 0.34
N ILE A 8 -3.64 7.91 0.77
CA ILE A 8 -4.00 7.49 2.12
C ILE A 8 -2.88 7.97 3.06
N GLU A 9 -3.13 9.07 3.76
CA GLU A 9 -2.24 9.62 4.78
C GLU A 9 -2.83 9.32 6.17
N MET A 10 -2.08 8.62 7.01
CA MET A 10 -2.45 8.34 8.39
C MET A 10 -1.27 8.60 9.32
N ASP A 11 -1.53 9.02 10.56
CA ASP A 11 -0.50 9.20 11.58
C ASP A 11 0.12 7.83 11.91
N GLY A 12 1.42 7.67 11.66
CA GLY A 12 2.13 6.40 11.83
C GLY A 12 2.15 5.51 10.57
N LEU A 13 1.66 5.97 9.43
CA LEU A 13 1.71 5.26 8.15
C LEU A 13 2.69 5.94 7.19
N LEU A 14 3.69 5.18 6.72
CA LEU A 14 4.70 5.65 5.77
C LEU A 14 4.71 4.79 4.51
N TRP A 15 4.45 5.39 3.35
CA TRP A 15 4.59 4.71 2.05
C TRP A 15 6.07 4.67 1.61
N GLY A 16 6.57 3.46 1.38
CA GLY A 16 7.92 3.19 0.88
C GLY A 16 7.96 3.09 -0.66
N ALA A 17 8.92 2.31 -1.15
CA ALA A 17 9.08 2.09 -2.58
C ALA A 17 7.94 1.23 -3.16
N SER A 18 7.50 1.61 -4.35
CA SER A 18 6.57 0.86 -5.18
C SER A 18 7.28 0.30 -6.41
N LYS A 19 6.87 -0.87 -6.87
CA LYS A 19 7.31 -1.46 -8.13
C LYS A 19 6.19 -2.24 -8.79
N LEU A 20 6.18 -2.23 -10.12
CA LEU A 20 5.34 -3.11 -10.91
C LEU A 20 6.10 -4.41 -11.16
N VAL A 21 5.58 -5.52 -10.64
CA VAL A 21 6.16 -6.85 -10.83
C VAL A 21 5.32 -7.61 -11.86
N PRO A 22 5.91 -8.10 -12.95
CA PRO A 22 5.19 -8.93 -13.90
C PRO A 22 4.87 -10.28 -13.24
N VAL A 23 3.58 -10.64 -13.19
CA VAL A 23 3.11 -11.91 -12.60
C VAL A 23 2.82 -12.98 -13.66
N GLY A 24 2.84 -12.61 -14.94
CA GLY A 24 2.61 -13.50 -16.09
C GLY A 24 1.42 -13.07 -16.94
N TYR A 25 1.31 -13.63 -18.15
CA TYR A 25 0.16 -13.40 -19.07
C TYR A 25 -0.14 -11.92 -19.38
N GLY A 26 0.86 -11.03 -19.35
CA GLY A 26 0.69 -9.59 -19.57
C GLY A 26 0.10 -8.83 -18.37
N ILE A 27 -0.11 -9.50 -17.23
CA ILE A 27 -0.61 -8.90 -16.01
C ILE A 27 0.58 -8.44 -15.16
N ASN A 28 0.52 -7.18 -14.73
CA ASN A 28 1.50 -6.56 -13.83
C ASN A 28 0.83 -6.33 -12.48
N LYS A 29 1.46 -6.82 -11.40
CA LYS A 29 1.02 -6.57 -10.03
C LYS A 29 1.75 -5.35 -9.50
N LEU A 30 0.99 -4.40 -8.98
CA LEU A 30 1.55 -3.31 -8.18
C LEU A 30 1.93 -3.84 -6.80
N GLN A 31 3.20 -3.75 -6.46
CA GLN A 31 3.72 -4.05 -5.13
C GLN A 31 4.24 -2.75 -4.51
N ILE A 32 3.68 -2.34 -3.39
CA ILE A 32 4.10 -1.16 -2.63
C ILE A 32 4.48 -1.59 -1.22
N MET A 33 5.60 -1.06 -0.71
CA MET A 33 5.96 -1.22 0.70
C MET A 33 5.31 -0.10 1.51
N CYS A 34 4.81 -0.43 2.69
CA CYS A 34 4.41 0.55 3.70
C CYS A 34 5.01 0.15 5.04
N VAL A 35 5.30 1.14 5.87
CA VAL A 35 5.73 0.98 7.27
C VAL A 35 4.61 1.56 8.12
N ILE A 36 4.19 0.80 9.11
CA ILE A 36 3.10 1.19 10.01
C ILE A 36 3.56 1.11 11.46
N GLU A 37 3.14 2.05 12.29
CA GLU A 37 3.21 1.94 13.75
C GLU A 37 2.05 1.10 14.25
N ASP A 38 2.33 -0.11 14.73
CA ASP A 38 1.33 -1.07 15.24
C ASP A 38 0.48 -0.50 16.40
N ASP A 39 1.06 0.42 17.19
CA ASP A 39 0.38 1.11 18.30
C ASP A 39 -0.72 2.08 17.81
N LYS A 40 -0.64 2.53 16.56
CA LYS A 40 -1.48 3.61 16.01
C LYS A 40 -2.32 3.20 14.81
N VAL A 41 -1.83 2.25 14.02
CA VAL A 41 -2.36 1.93 12.70
C VAL A 41 -2.58 0.43 12.58
N SER A 42 -3.84 0.03 12.43
CA SER A 42 -4.23 -1.37 12.22
C SER A 42 -4.15 -1.75 10.73
N ILE A 43 -3.56 -2.93 10.47
CA ILE A 43 -3.43 -3.50 9.11
C ILE A 43 -4.80 -3.69 8.43
N ASP A 44 -5.82 -4.03 9.21
CA ASP A 44 -7.20 -4.24 8.72
C ASP A 44 -7.78 -2.95 8.15
N LEU A 45 -7.65 -1.85 8.91
CA LEU A 45 -8.14 -0.50 8.56
C LEU A 45 -7.44 0.06 7.32
N LEU A 46 -6.15 -0.21 7.19
CA LEU A 46 -5.37 0.04 5.97
C LEU A 46 -5.91 -0.72 4.77
N THR A 47 -6.22 -2.00 4.96
CA THR A 47 -6.71 -2.87 3.88
C THR A 47 -8.09 -2.40 3.42
N GLU A 48 -8.96 -2.00 4.33
CA GLU A 48 -10.27 -1.41 4.03
C GLU A 48 -10.17 -0.09 3.26
N GLN A 49 -9.19 0.76 3.57
CA GLN A 49 -8.96 2.02 2.84
C GLN A 49 -8.41 1.82 1.42
N ILE A 50 -7.73 0.69 1.18
CA ILE A 50 -7.15 0.35 -0.13
C ILE A 50 -8.19 -0.36 -1.04
N GLN A 51 -9.23 -0.97 -0.47
CA GLN A 51 -10.33 -1.62 -1.19
C GLN A 51 -11.22 -0.63 -1.95
#